data_AF-A0A485A019-F1
#
_entry.id   AF-A0A485A019-F1
#
_cell.length_a   1.000
_cell.length_b   1.000
_cell.length_c   1.000
_cell.angle_alpha   90.00
_cell.angle_beta   90.00
_cell.angle_gamma   90.00
#
_symmetry.space_group_name_H-M   'P 1'
#
loop_
_entity.id
_entity.type
_entity.pdbx_description
1 polymer ?
#
loop_
_entity_poly.entity_id
_entity_poly.type
_entity_poly.pdbx_seq_one_letter_code
_entity_poly.pdbx_strand_id
1 'polypeptide(L)'
;MVDSDSLAGFDVVYADANGNKLAAQSLNVRLVRERRDYYWEWSSDGGWSSQYDQKDLVVSQETKSIAADQVVKVNYPVEWGSYRLEVEDPSHWCNQ
;
A
#
# COMPACT_ATOMS: atom_id res chain seq x y z
N MET A 1 4.98 4.35 -12.68
CA MET A 1 6.17 4.43 -11.82
C MET A 1 6.38 5.89 -11.51
N VAL A 2 6.58 6.23 -10.24
CA VAL A 2 6.90 7.61 -9.81
C VAL A 2 8.41 7.69 -9.56
N ASP A 3 8.97 8.88 -9.67
CA ASP A 3 10.41 9.08 -9.44
C ASP A 3 10.74 8.86 -7.95
N SER A 4 12.00 8.51 -7.65
CA SER A 4 12.50 8.47 -6.27
C SER A 4 12.35 9.83 -5.61
N ASP A 5 12.06 9.83 -4.31
CA ASP A 5 11.95 11.03 -3.47
C ASP A 5 10.85 11.99 -3.92
N SER A 6 9.77 11.41 -4.49
CA SER A 6 8.60 12.13 -5.00
C SER A 6 7.33 11.76 -4.24
N LEU A 7 6.21 12.40 -4.60
CA LEU A 7 4.89 12.10 -4.07
C LEU A 7 4.16 11.10 -4.97
N ALA A 8 3.82 9.93 -4.40
CA ALA A 8 2.91 8.99 -5.03
C ALA A 8 1.46 9.40 -4.72
N GLY A 9 0.76 9.90 -5.74
CA GLY A 9 -0.65 10.28 -5.66
C GLY A 9 -1.59 9.15 -6.07
N PHE A 10 -2.66 8.93 -5.31
CA PHE A 10 -3.69 7.94 -5.59
C PHE A 10 -5.09 8.55 -5.47
N ASP A 11 -5.96 8.15 -6.39
CA ASP A 11 -7.38 8.43 -6.33
C ASP A 11 -8.10 7.21 -5.76
N VAL A 12 -8.76 7.39 -4.62
CA VAL A 12 -9.51 6.34 -3.92
C VAL A 12 -11.00 6.59 -4.09
N VAL A 13 -11.70 5.54 -4.55
CA VAL A 13 -13.16 5.51 -4.67
C VAL A 13 -13.71 4.28 -3.97
N TYR A 14 -14.90 4.39 -3.43
CA TYR A 14 -15.66 3.27 -2.90
C TYR A 14 -16.89 3.09 -3.77
N ALA A 15 -17.04 1.94 -4.41
CA ALA A 15 -18.07 1.72 -5.42
C ALA A 15 -18.66 0.30 -5.34
N ASP A 16 -19.93 0.17 -5.74
CA ASP A 16 -20.58 -1.12 -5.91
C ASP A 16 -20.19 -1.79 -7.24
N ALA A 17 -20.67 -3.02 -7.45
CA ALA A 17 -20.41 -3.78 -8.68
C ALA A 17 -21.02 -3.16 -9.95
N ASN A 18 -21.97 -2.22 -9.81
CA ASN A 18 -22.55 -1.48 -10.93
C ASN A 18 -21.76 -0.20 -11.26
N GLY A 19 -20.75 0.13 -10.44
CA GLY A 19 -19.94 1.34 -10.58
C GLY A 19 -20.53 2.58 -9.89
N ASN A 20 -21.58 2.43 -9.08
CA ASN A 20 -22.12 3.54 -8.29
C ASN A 20 -21.15 3.87 -7.15
N LYS A 21 -20.74 5.13 -7.02
CA LYS A 21 -19.84 5.58 -5.95
C LYS A 21 -20.62 5.79 -4.66
N LEU A 22 -20.32 4.99 -3.66
CA LEU A 22 -21.01 4.99 -2.38
C LEU A 22 -20.23 5.80 -1.34
N ALA A 23 -20.94 6.19 -0.27
CA ALA A 23 -20.28 6.74 0.90
C ALA A 23 -19.61 5.62 1.71
N ALA A 24 -18.41 5.89 2.22
CA ALA A 24 -17.69 5.03 3.15
C ALA A 24 -17.08 5.88 4.26
N GLN A 25 -17.09 5.37 5.48
CA GLN A 25 -16.57 6.08 6.65
C GLN A 25 -15.52 5.24 7.35
N SER A 26 -14.57 5.92 8.00
CA SER A 26 -13.56 5.26 8.81
C SER A 26 -12.69 4.24 8.06
N LEU A 27 -12.45 4.47 6.76
CA LEU A 27 -11.52 3.67 5.98
C LEU A 27 -10.11 3.81 6.56
N ASN A 28 -9.45 2.69 6.81
CA ASN A 28 -8.05 2.64 7.20
C ASN A 28 -7.18 2.60 5.94
N VAL A 29 -6.47 3.68 5.66
CA VAL A 29 -5.55 3.79 4.52
C VAL A 29 -4.13 3.65 5.04
N ARG A 30 -3.39 2.66 4.54
CA ARG A 30 -2.00 2.38 4.91
C ARG A 30 -1.10 2.40 3.70
N LEU A 31 0.06 3.05 3.83
CA LEU A 31 1.17 2.84 2.92
C LEU A 31 2.17 1.88 3.58
N VAL A 32 2.42 0.76 2.91
CA VAL A 32 3.34 -0.28 3.34
C VAL A 32 4.56 -0.26 2.42
N ARG A 33 5.77 -0.15 2.99
CA ARG A 33 7.03 -0.36 2.27
C ARG A 33 7.37 -1.85 2.32
N GLU A 34 7.57 -2.45 1.16
CA GLU A 34 7.99 -3.85 1.02
C GLU A 34 9.52 -3.87 0.98
N ARG A 35 10.15 -3.90 2.16
CA ARG A 35 11.61 -3.82 2.27
C ARG A 35 12.24 -5.18 1.97
N ARG A 36 13.24 -5.19 1.09
CA ARG A 36 14.11 -6.33 0.83
C ARG A 36 15.55 -5.97 1.21
N ASP A 37 16.10 -6.66 2.18
CA ASP A 37 17.48 -6.49 2.63
C ASP A 37 18.35 -7.57 1.98
N TYR A 38 19.07 -7.19 0.91
CA TYR A 38 19.87 -8.11 0.14
C TYR A 38 21.22 -8.39 0.79
N TYR A 39 21.66 -9.64 0.72
CA TYR A 39 22.98 -10.07 1.14
C TYR A 39 23.53 -11.17 0.22
N TRP A 40 24.84 -11.35 0.26
CA TRP A 40 25.52 -12.41 -0.47
C TRP A 40 25.79 -13.58 0.46
N GLU A 41 25.41 -14.77 0.04
CA GLU A 41 25.69 -16.02 0.74
C GLU A 41 26.54 -16.92 -0.15
N TRP A 42 27.59 -17.49 0.44
CA TRP A 42 28.45 -18.45 -0.24
C TRP A 42 28.11 -19.87 0.22
N SER A 43 28.00 -20.80 -0.74
CA SER A 43 27.95 -22.24 -0.49
C SER A 43 29.03 -22.99 -1.28
N SER A 44 29.49 -24.12 -0.73
CA SER A 44 30.56 -24.92 -1.35
C SER A 44 30.14 -25.63 -2.64
N ASP A 45 28.84 -25.83 -2.85
CA ASP A 45 28.23 -26.47 -4.01
C ASP A 45 27.70 -25.47 -5.06
N GLY A 46 27.34 -24.25 -4.65
CA GLY A 46 26.68 -23.25 -5.49
C GLY A 46 27.45 -21.94 -5.68
N GLY A 47 28.54 -21.72 -4.94
CA GLY A 47 29.30 -20.47 -4.98
C GLY A 47 28.52 -19.31 -4.37
N TRP A 48 28.72 -18.10 -4.89
CA TRP A 48 28.03 -16.91 -4.41
C TRP A 48 26.60 -16.83 -4.96
N SER A 49 25.64 -16.65 -4.06
CA SER A 49 24.23 -16.41 -4.38
C SER A 49 23.74 -15.13 -3.71
N SER A 50 22.84 -14.41 -4.39
CA SER A 50 22.16 -13.27 -3.80
C SER A 50 20.91 -13.75 -3.09
N GLN A 51 20.79 -13.43 -1.81
CA GLN A 51 19.64 -13.69 -0.97
C GLN A 51 19.03 -12.36 -0.50
N TYR A 52 17.82 -12.41 0.04
CA TYR A 52 17.23 -11.26 0.72
C TYR A 52 16.28 -11.69 1.83
N ASP A 53 16.24 -10.88 2.89
CA ASP A 53 15.16 -10.92 3.86
C ASP A 53 14.05 -9.95 3.44
N GLN A 54 12.79 -10.35 3.58
CA GLN A 54 11.64 -9.49 3.28
C GLN A 54 10.93 -9.06 4.56
N LYS A 55 10.60 -7.78 4.63
CA LYS A 55 9.78 -7.21 5.71
C LYS A 55 8.82 -6.16 5.19
N ASP A 56 7.56 -6.28 5.61
CA ASP A 56 6.54 -5.26 5.37
C ASP A 56 6.56 -4.23 6.51
N LEU A 57 6.70 -2.96 6.16
CA LEU A 57 6.78 -1.84 7.09
C LEU A 57 5.64 -0.85 6.81
N VAL A 58 4.73 -0.67 7.77
CA VAL A 58 3.73 0.42 7.67
C VAL A 58 4.45 1.74 7.90
N VAL A 59 4.57 2.55 6.84
CA VAL A 59 5.28 3.84 6.87
C VAL A 59 4.33 5.04 6.97
N SER A 60 3.05 4.84 6.65
CA SER A 60 1.99 5.82 6.88
C SER A 60 0.66 5.10 7.13
N GLN A 61 -0.16 5.67 8.00
CA GLN A 61 -1.50 5.18 8.28
C GLN A 61 -2.41 6.37 8.63
N GLU A 62 -3.58 6.41 8.03
CA GLU A 62 -4.58 7.45 8.28
C GLU A 62 -6.01 6.94 8.10
N THR A 63 -6.95 7.59 8.77
CA THR A 63 -8.38 7.33 8.61
C THR A 63 -8.99 8.30 7.60
N LYS A 64 -9.73 7.80 6.62
CA LYS A 64 -10.44 8.59 5.61
C LYS A 64 -11.92 8.25 5.55
N SER A 65 -12.71 9.23 5.11
CA SER A 65 -14.10 9.04 4.73
C SER A 65 -14.29 9.52 3.29
N ILE A 66 -15.12 8.82 2.54
CA ILE A 66 -15.50 9.13 1.17
C ILE A 66 -17.00 9.42 1.19
N ALA A 67 -17.42 10.60 0.73
CA ALA A 67 -18.84 10.87 0.55
C ALA A 67 -19.34 10.23 -0.76
N ALA A 68 -20.66 10.01 -0.87
CA ALA A 68 -21.25 9.50 -2.10
C ALA A 68 -20.86 10.37 -3.31
N ASP A 69 -20.63 9.73 -4.46
CA ASP A 69 -20.19 10.37 -5.70
C ASP A 69 -18.82 11.10 -5.65
N GLN A 70 -18.08 11.01 -4.55
CA GLN A 70 -16.77 11.66 -4.41
C GLN A 70 -15.59 10.72 -4.70
N VAL A 71 -14.43 11.35 -4.92
CA VAL A 71 -13.12 10.71 -5.03
C VAL A 71 -12.23 11.36 -3.98
N VAL A 72 -11.53 10.56 -3.18
CA VAL A 72 -10.54 11.08 -2.23
C VAL A 72 -9.15 10.92 -2.82
N LYS A 73 -8.37 12.01 -2.81
CA LYS A 73 -6.96 11.97 -3.21
C LYS A 73 -6.09 11.78 -1.98
N VAL A 74 -5.18 10.82 -2.03
CA VAL A 74 -4.11 10.63 -1.02
C VAL A 74 -2.76 10.76 -1.69
N ASN A 75 -1.79 11.33 -0.98
CA ASN A 75 -0.44 11.55 -1.49
C ASN A 75 0.55 11.15 -0.42
N TYR A 76 1.51 10.30 -0.78
CA TYR A 76 2.54 9.86 0.14
C TYR A 76 3.94 10.15 -0.41
N PRO A 77 4.86 10.67 0.42
CA PRO A 77 6.26 10.67 0.05
C PRO A 77 6.75 9.22 -0.05
N VAL A 78 7.42 8.91 -1.16
CA VAL A 78 8.02 7.60 -1.39
C VAL A 78 9.51 7.77 -1.69
N GLU A 79 10.29 6.81 -1.22
CA GLU A 79 11.67 6.64 -1.63
C GLU A 79 11.71 5.59 -2.76
N TRP A 80 12.93 5.18 -3.14
CA TRP A 80 13.12 4.03 -4.00
C TRP A 80 12.65 2.71 -3.35
N GLY A 81 12.28 1.76 -4.21
CA GLY A 81 11.87 0.39 -3.83
C GLY A 81 10.38 0.12 -4.03
N SER A 82 9.92 -0.97 -3.45
CA SER A 82 8.53 -1.44 -3.58
C SER A 82 7.65 -0.92 -2.44
N TYR A 83 6.45 -0.50 -2.80
CA TYR A 83 5.43 -0.02 -1.88
C TYR A 83 4.06 -0.60 -2.28
N ARG A 84 3.20 -0.75 -1.27
CA ARG A 84 1.82 -1.21 -1.41
C ARG A 84 0.90 -0.24 -0.67
N LEU A 85 -0.11 0.29 -1.37
CA LEU A 85 -1.20 1.03 -0.73
C LEU A 85 -2.31 0.04 -0.37
N GLU A 86 -2.73 0.05 0.88
CA GLU A 86 -3.85 -0.75 1.37
C GLU A 86 -4.97 0.20 1.83
N VAL A 87 -6.20 -0.09 1.41
CA VAL A 87 -7.41 0.61 1.86
C VAL A 87 -8.37 -0.43 2.41
N GLU A 88 -8.67 -0.33 3.69
CA GLU A 88 -9.43 -1.32 4.45
C GLU A 88 -10.67 -0.65 5.05
N ASP A 89 -11.86 -1.18 4.76
CA ASP A 89 -13.14 -0.73 5.35
C ASP A 89 -13.48 -1.58 6.59
N PRO A 90 -13.27 -1.08 7.81
CA PRO A 90 -13.43 -1.89 9.03
C PRO A 90 -14.85 -2.43 9.21
N SER A 91 -15.85 -1.78 8.61
CA SER A 91 -17.25 -2.20 8.72
C SER A 91 -17.55 -3.48 7.93
N HIS A 92 -16.77 -3.76 6.88
CA HIS A 92 -16.95 -4.93 6.04
C HIS A 92 -16.55 -6.25 6.75
N TRP A 93 -15.76 -6.19 7.83
CA TRP A 93 -15.42 -7.37 8.64
C TRP A 93 -16.54 -7.84 9.57
N CYS A 94 -17.59 -7.04 9.79
CA CYS A 94 -18.63 -7.38 10.76
C CYS A 94 -19.81 -8.19 10.19
N ASN A 95 -19.85 -8.44 8.87
CA ASN A 95 -20.96 -9.10 8.18
C ASN A 95 -20.56 -10.41 7.44
N GLN A 96 -19.69 -11.24 8.04
CA GLN A 96 -19.55 -12.65 7.67
C GLN A 96 -19.98 -13.56 8.81
#